data_AF-A0AAV2S9R7-F1
#
_entry.id   AF-A0AAV2S9R7-F1
#
_cell.length_a   1.000
_cell.length_b   1.000
_cell.length_c   1.000
_cell.angle_alpha   90.00
_cell.angle_beta   90.00
_cell.angle_gamma   90.00
#
_symmetry.space_group_name_H-M   'P 1'
#
loop_
_entity.id
_entity.type
_entity.pdbx_description
1 polymer ?
#
loop_
_entity_poly.entity_id
_entity_poly.type
_entity_poly.pdbx_seq_one_letter_code
_entity_poly.pdbx_strand_id
1 'polypeptide(L)'
;MFAQRSHLRSHEVTEEPLNMASGGLSTQDYIAKEEKFGAHNYHPLPVVLNRGEGVFMWDVEGKRYYDFLSAYSAVNQGHCHPRIIKALVDQASHLTLTSRAFHNDCLGEYEEYLTKLLGYDKVLPMNTGVEGGETACKLARKWGYMKKGIPENKAKIIFAKNNFWGRTLAAVSSSTDPTAFGDYGPFMPGFEMVPYNDLKSLEVACQDPTVAAFMVEPIQGEAGVVVPDDGYLKGIREICDRNNVLWIADEVQTGLARTGKRLAVDHENVKPDLLILGKALSGGVLPVSAVLANDEVMLCIKPGEHGSTYGGNPLACKQILIARLIKEKHTL
;
A
#
# COMPACT_ATOMS: atom_id res chain seq x y z
N MET A 1 -12.40 -31.05 63.27
CA MET A 1 -11.52 -31.83 62.36
C MET A 1 -12.32 -32.04 61.08
N PHE A 2 -12.04 -31.47 59.92
CA PHE A 2 -10.78 -31.30 59.22
C PHE A 2 -10.75 -29.94 58.49
N ALA A 3 -9.66 -29.19 58.65
CA ALA A 3 -9.32 -28.06 57.81
C ALA A 3 -8.36 -28.57 56.71
N GLN A 4 -8.77 -28.50 55.45
CA GLN A 4 -7.86 -28.69 54.32
C GLN A 4 -7.16 -27.37 54.03
N ARG A 5 -5.85 -27.31 54.35
CA ARG A 5 -4.93 -26.28 53.89
C ARG A 5 -4.48 -26.66 52.47
N SER A 6 -4.82 -25.83 51.48
CA SER A 6 -4.14 -25.85 50.19
C SER A 6 -2.88 -24.98 50.29
N HIS A 7 -1.72 -25.56 50.03
CA HIS A 7 -0.47 -24.83 49.93
C HIS A 7 -0.38 -24.18 48.55
N LEU A 8 -0.59 -22.86 48.51
CA LEU A 8 -0.10 -22.00 47.42
C LEU A 8 1.42 -21.98 47.49
N ARG A 9 2.10 -22.60 46.52
CA ARG A 9 3.52 -22.36 46.25
C ARG A 9 3.62 -21.16 45.33
N SER A 10 4.09 -20.03 45.86
CA SER A 10 4.58 -18.89 45.08
C SER A 10 5.86 -19.31 44.36
N HIS A 11 5.79 -19.47 43.03
CA HIS A 11 6.99 -19.45 42.22
C HIS A 11 7.39 -17.98 42.01
N GLU A 12 8.33 -17.51 42.82
CA GLU A 12 9.13 -16.33 42.49
C GLU A 12 9.97 -16.70 41.27
N VAL A 13 9.61 -16.14 40.12
CA VAL A 13 10.49 -16.10 38.95
C VAL A 13 11.51 -15.01 39.24
N THR A 14 12.70 -15.42 39.68
CA THR A 14 13.86 -14.54 39.75
C THR A 14 14.24 -14.18 38.31
N GLU A 15 13.94 -12.96 37.88
CA GLU A 15 14.52 -12.38 36.67
C GLU A 15 16.03 -12.23 36.90
N GLU A 16 16.81 -13.17 36.36
CA GLU A 16 18.25 -12.96 36.20
C GLU A 16 18.48 -11.84 35.17
N PRO A 17 19.32 -10.84 35.47
CA PRO A 17 19.67 -9.81 34.51
C PRO A 17 20.41 -10.47 33.34
N LEU A 18 19.86 -10.32 32.13
CA LEU A 18 20.47 -10.82 30.89
C LEU A 18 21.85 -10.18 30.72
N ASN A 19 22.89 -10.96 31.01
CA ASN A 19 24.29 -10.58 30.89
C ASN A 19 24.66 -10.60 29.39
N MET A 20 24.47 -9.48 28.69
CA MET A 20 24.81 -9.31 27.27
C MET A 20 26.32 -9.03 27.11
N ALA A 21 27.13 -10.08 27.11
CA ALA A 21 28.53 -10.03 26.67
C ALA A 21 28.72 -10.84 25.38
N SER A 22 28.85 -10.12 24.25
CA SER A 22 29.60 -10.46 23.02
C SER A 22 29.58 -11.91 22.48
N GLY A 23 28.44 -12.36 21.92
CA GLY A 23 28.33 -13.64 21.18
C GLY A 23 27.46 -13.59 19.92
N GLY A 24 27.12 -12.39 19.43
CA GLY A 24 26.33 -12.21 18.21
C GLY A 24 27.17 -12.33 16.94
N LEU A 25 26.54 -12.73 15.83
CA LEU A 25 27.15 -12.68 14.50
C LEU A 25 27.48 -11.24 14.11
N SER A 26 28.58 -11.03 13.39
CA SER A 26 28.95 -9.71 12.86
C SER A 26 28.08 -9.31 11.66
N THR A 27 28.13 -8.03 11.28
CA THR A 27 27.50 -7.54 10.03
C THR A 27 27.91 -8.40 8.83
N GLN A 28 29.21 -8.73 8.71
CA GLN A 28 29.71 -9.52 7.58
C GLN A 28 29.17 -10.95 7.57
N ASP A 29 28.97 -11.56 8.75
CA ASP A 29 28.41 -12.91 8.85
C ASP A 29 26.96 -12.96 8.36
N TYR A 30 26.17 -11.94 8.67
CA TYR A 30 24.78 -11.83 8.20
C TYR A 30 24.72 -11.56 6.69
N ILE A 31 25.55 -10.63 6.19
CA ILE A 31 25.65 -10.36 4.74
C ILE A 31 26.07 -11.62 3.98
N ALA A 32 27.08 -12.35 4.45
CA ALA A 32 27.53 -13.58 3.81
C ALA A 32 26.44 -14.67 3.77
N LYS A 33 25.55 -14.71 4.77
CA LYS A 33 24.39 -15.61 4.75
C LYS A 33 23.38 -15.19 3.68
N GLU A 34 23.05 -13.90 3.60
CA GLU A 34 22.16 -13.39 2.55
C GLU A 34 22.76 -13.58 1.16
N GLU A 35 24.06 -13.35 0.99
CA GLU A 35 24.77 -13.62 -0.27
C GLU A 35 24.77 -15.10 -0.66
N LYS A 36 24.72 -16.00 0.32
CA LYS A 36 24.71 -17.44 0.03
C LYS A 36 23.32 -17.97 -0.35
N PHE A 37 22.28 -17.42 0.27
CA PHE A 37 20.93 -17.99 0.23
C PHE A 37 19.87 -17.08 -0.41
N GLY A 38 20.18 -15.80 -0.64
CA GLY A 38 19.28 -14.80 -1.20
C GLY A 38 19.15 -14.89 -2.72
N ALA A 39 18.14 -14.23 -3.26
CA ALA A 39 17.86 -14.20 -4.71
C ALA A 39 18.65 -13.12 -5.48
N HIS A 40 19.44 -12.27 -4.78
CA HIS A 40 20.30 -11.23 -5.36
C HIS A 40 19.62 -10.20 -6.27
N ASN A 41 18.31 -9.97 -6.08
CA ASN A 41 17.53 -9.00 -6.84
C ASN A 41 17.53 -7.58 -6.23
N TYR A 42 18.27 -7.38 -5.13
CA TYR A 42 18.50 -6.09 -4.50
C TYR A 42 20.00 -5.84 -4.35
N HIS A 43 20.37 -4.57 -4.19
CA HIS A 43 21.72 -4.15 -3.83
C HIS A 43 21.70 -3.36 -2.51
N PRO A 44 21.56 -4.04 -1.35
CA PRO A 44 21.43 -3.37 -0.06
C PRO A 44 22.71 -2.61 0.34
N LEU A 45 22.55 -1.59 1.19
CA LEU A 45 23.69 -1.01 1.91
C LEU A 45 24.30 -2.05 2.85
N PRO A 46 25.62 -2.02 3.11
CA PRO A 46 26.28 -2.99 4.00
C PRO A 46 26.02 -2.66 5.49
N VAL A 47 24.75 -2.66 5.89
CA VAL A 47 24.27 -2.39 7.26
C VAL A 47 23.21 -3.43 7.60
N VAL A 48 23.38 -4.14 8.72
CA VAL A 48 22.45 -5.18 9.16
C VAL A 48 21.69 -4.71 10.38
N LEU A 49 20.44 -4.30 10.17
CA LEU A 49 19.57 -3.73 11.19
C LEU A 49 18.87 -4.82 12.00
N ASN A 50 18.77 -4.65 13.32
CA ASN A 50 18.10 -5.63 14.21
C ASN A 50 17.05 -5.02 15.15
N ARG A 51 16.97 -3.70 15.24
CA ARG A 51 15.99 -3.00 16.08
C ARG A 51 15.57 -1.70 15.43
N GLY A 52 14.28 -1.39 15.52
CA GLY A 52 13.71 -0.09 15.14
C GLY A 52 12.84 0.46 16.26
N GLU A 53 12.89 1.77 16.47
CA GLU A 53 12.05 2.48 17.44
C GLU A 53 11.85 3.94 17.02
N GLY A 54 10.60 4.32 16.75
CA GLY A 54 10.29 5.68 16.29
C GLY A 54 11.01 6.00 14.99
N VAL A 55 11.87 7.02 15.00
CA VAL A 55 12.66 7.44 13.83
C VAL A 55 14.04 6.79 13.75
N PHE A 56 14.36 5.88 14.68
CA PHE A 56 15.68 5.29 14.82
C PHE A 56 15.72 3.82 14.43
N MET A 57 16.87 3.39 13.94
CA MET A 57 17.23 1.99 13.78
C MET A 57 18.60 1.72 14.38
N TRP A 58 18.86 0.48 14.79
CA TRP A 58 20.15 0.01 15.28
C TRP A 58 20.60 -1.19 14.48
N ASP A 59 21.89 -1.25 14.19
CA ASP A 59 22.50 -2.45 13.63
C ASP A 59 22.89 -3.48 14.69
N VAL A 60 23.29 -4.67 14.23
CA VAL A 60 23.74 -5.79 15.06
C VAL A 60 24.97 -5.47 15.92
N GLU A 61 25.71 -4.41 15.58
CA GLU A 61 26.87 -3.91 16.32
C GLU A 61 26.49 -2.75 17.29
N GLY A 62 25.21 -2.38 17.33
CA GLY A 62 24.65 -1.39 18.24
C GLY A 62 24.76 0.06 17.77
N LYS A 63 25.26 0.31 16.55
CA LYS A 63 25.30 1.67 16.00
C LYS A 63 23.88 2.11 15.64
N ARG A 64 23.55 3.35 16.03
CA ARG A 64 22.23 3.95 15.84
C ARG A 64 22.20 4.84 14.61
N TYR A 65 21.10 4.78 13.87
CA TYR A 65 20.83 5.53 12.65
C TYR A 65 19.50 6.27 12.76
N TYR A 66 19.39 7.43 12.12
CA TYR A 66 18.08 7.96 11.73
C TYR A 66 17.64 7.27 10.44
N ASP A 67 16.38 6.83 10.39
CA ASP A 67 15.79 6.27 9.17
C ASP A 67 15.16 7.36 8.30
N PHE A 68 15.94 7.87 7.34
CA PHE A 68 15.44 8.82 6.34
C PHE A 68 14.78 8.16 5.13
N LEU A 69 14.85 6.83 5.02
CA LEU A 69 14.15 6.09 3.96
C LEU A 69 12.70 5.80 4.37
N SER A 70 12.49 5.43 5.65
CA SER A 70 11.18 5.02 6.20
C SER A 70 10.51 3.95 5.34
N ALA A 71 11.32 3.03 4.79
CA ALA A 71 10.94 2.03 3.79
C ALA A 71 10.04 2.60 2.68
N TYR A 72 10.49 3.69 2.03
CA TYR A 72 9.78 4.37 0.95
C TYR A 72 8.37 4.83 1.36
N SER A 73 8.24 5.46 2.54
CA SER A 73 6.95 5.93 3.12
C SER A 73 6.05 4.81 3.69
N ALA A 74 6.59 3.65 4.03
CA ALA A 74 5.81 2.59 4.69
C ALA A 74 5.74 2.73 6.22
N VAL A 75 6.74 3.37 6.84
CA VAL A 75 6.87 3.49 8.30
C VAL A 75 6.59 4.91 8.78
N ASN A 76 5.54 5.56 8.25
CA ASN A 76 5.24 6.98 8.53
C ASN A 76 4.93 7.24 10.02
N GLN A 77 4.46 6.22 10.74
CA GLN A 77 4.11 6.26 12.15
C GLN A 77 5.32 6.00 13.06
N GLY A 78 6.49 5.69 12.49
CA GLY A 78 7.68 5.28 13.21
C GLY A 78 7.74 3.77 13.47
N HIS A 79 8.97 3.26 13.57
CA HIS A 79 9.28 1.85 13.78
C HIS A 79 8.66 1.35 15.09
N CYS A 80 8.06 0.16 15.02
CA CYS A 80 7.49 -0.55 16.17
C CYS A 80 6.55 0.30 17.04
N HIS A 81 5.73 1.16 16.43
CA HIS A 81 4.85 2.06 17.17
C HIS A 81 4.00 1.30 18.21
N PRO A 82 4.10 1.59 19.52
CA PRO A 82 3.58 0.71 20.58
C PRO A 82 2.10 0.37 20.46
N ARG A 83 1.27 1.34 20.03
CA ARG A 83 -0.16 1.10 19.82
C ARG A 83 -0.44 0.12 18.68
N ILE A 84 0.28 0.22 17.56
CA ILE A 84 0.08 -0.65 16.40
C ILE A 84 0.58 -2.06 16.72
N ILE A 85 1.71 -2.20 17.40
CA ILE A 85 2.23 -3.50 17.84
C ILE A 85 1.28 -4.15 18.87
N LYS A 86 0.73 -3.39 19.81
CA LYS A 86 -0.28 -3.93 20.72
C LYS A 86 -1.51 -4.46 19.97
N ALA A 87 -2.00 -3.71 18.98
CA ALA A 87 -3.11 -4.15 18.12
C ALA A 87 -2.82 -5.48 17.43
N LEU A 88 -1.61 -5.61 16.87
CA LEU A 88 -1.15 -6.85 16.24
C LEU A 88 -1.18 -8.01 17.24
N VAL A 89 -0.55 -7.85 18.41
CA VAL A 89 -0.42 -8.93 19.40
C VAL A 89 -1.78 -9.37 19.93
N ASP A 90 -2.64 -8.41 20.28
CA ASP A 90 -3.98 -8.69 20.81
C ASP A 90 -4.81 -9.46 19.77
N GLN A 91 -4.83 -9.00 18.51
CA GLN A 91 -5.61 -9.64 17.45
C GLN A 91 -5.01 -10.98 17.01
N ALA A 92 -3.69 -11.11 16.95
CA ALA A 92 -3.01 -12.36 16.60
C ALA A 92 -3.31 -13.49 17.59
N SER A 93 -3.50 -13.14 18.86
CA SER A 93 -3.88 -14.09 19.92
C SER A 93 -5.37 -14.43 19.91
N HIS A 94 -6.16 -13.80 19.02
CA HIS A 94 -7.61 -13.96 18.95
C HIS A 94 -8.06 -14.62 17.64
N LEU A 95 -7.81 -13.97 16.49
CA LEU A 95 -8.19 -14.48 15.17
C LEU A 95 -7.35 -13.80 14.07
N THR A 96 -6.71 -14.58 13.21
CA THR A 96 -5.79 -14.05 12.19
C THR A 96 -6.37 -14.06 10.78
N LEU A 97 -6.93 -15.18 10.34
CA LEU A 97 -7.37 -15.39 8.97
C LEU A 97 -8.63 -16.27 8.90
N THR A 98 -9.63 -15.82 8.17
CA THR A 98 -10.88 -16.57 7.93
C THR A 98 -11.14 -16.83 6.45
N SER A 99 -10.31 -16.31 5.53
CA SER A 99 -10.71 -16.01 4.14
C SER A 99 -11.93 -15.07 4.06
N ARG A 100 -12.33 -14.68 2.84
CA ARG A 100 -13.59 -13.96 2.60
C ARG A 100 -14.80 -14.89 2.40
N ALA A 101 -14.64 -16.20 2.57
CA ALA A 101 -15.76 -17.14 2.58
C ALA A 101 -16.58 -17.08 3.87
N PHE A 102 -15.98 -16.59 4.96
CA PHE A 102 -16.66 -16.36 6.24
C PHE A 102 -16.63 -14.88 6.59
N HIS A 103 -17.71 -14.40 7.22
CA HIS A 103 -17.70 -13.09 7.85
C HIS A 103 -16.81 -13.11 9.10
N ASN A 104 -16.20 -11.98 9.40
CA ASN A 104 -15.54 -11.69 10.65
C ASN A 104 -16.00 -10.32 11.16
N ASP A 105 -15.74 -10.05 12.43
CA ASP A 105 -16.17 -8.84 13.15
C ASP A 105 -15.25 -7.63 12.91
N CYS A 106 -14.15 -7.78 12.17
CA CYS A 106 -13.15 -6.73 11.95
C CYS A 106 -13.28 -6.05 10.58
N LEU A 107 -13.64 -6.83 9.55
CA LEU A 107 -13.63 -6.35 8.16
C LEU A 107 -14.66 -5.23 7.93
N GLY A 108 -15.89 -5.41 8.41
CA GLY A 108 -16.93 -4.39 8.27
C GLY A 108 -16.58 -3.06 8.95
N GLU A 109 -16.02 -3.11 10.16
CA GLU A 109 -15.55 -1.90 10.87
C GLU A 109 -14.44 -1.18 10.10
N TYR A 110 -13.50 -1.94 9.53
CA TYR A 110 -12.43 -1.42 8.69
C TYR A 110 -12.98 -0.77 7.41
N GLU A 111 -13.91 -1.44 6.73
CA GLU A 111 -14.52 -0.97 5.50
C GLU A 111 -15.30 0.33 5.73
N GLU A 112 -16.15 0.36 6.78
CA GLU A 112 -16.90 1.55 7.19
C GLU A 112 -15.97 2.72 7.54
N TYR A 113 -14.89 2.45 8.28
CA TYR A 113 -13.97 3.49 8.70
C TYR A 113 -13.29 4.16 7.50
N LEU A 114 -12.68 3.37 6.60
CA LEU A 114 -11.95 3.94 5.46
C LEU A 114 -12.87 4.67 4.48
N THR A 115 -14.04 4.11 4.22
CA THR A 115 -15.04 4.71 3.32
C THR A 115 -15.52 6.06 3.85
N LYS A 116 -15.85 6.16 5.14
CA LYS A 116 -16.23 7.43 5.77
C LYS A 116 -15.09 8.44 5.81
N LEU A 117 -13.87 7.99 6.12
CA LEU A 117 -12.70 8.87 6.23
C LEU A 117 -12.34 9.53 4.90
N LEU A 118 -12.43 8.78 3.80
CA LEU A 118 -11.96 9.19 2.47
C LEU A 118 -13.12 9.55 1.53
N GLY A 119 -14.35 9.35 1.98
CA GLY A 119 -15.57 9.73 1.29
C GLY A 119 -15.93 8.84 0.09
N TYR A 120 -15.59 7.55 0.10
CA TYR A 120 -15.97 6.60 -0.97
C TYR A 120 -17.07 5.65 -0.51
N ASP A 121 -17.84 5.06 -1.43
CA ASP A 121 -18.91 4.12 -1.07
C ASP A 121 -18.39 2.75 -0.64
N LYS A 122 -17.24 2.33 -1.18
CA LYS A 122 -16.67 0.99 -0.97
C LYS A 122 -15.14 1.02 -0.91
N VAL A 123 -14.59 0.03 -0.22
CA VAL A 123 -13.16 -0.30 -0.25
C VAL A 123 -12.99 -1.80 -0.49
N LEU A 124 -11.99 -2.17 -1.30
CA LEU A 124 -11.56 -3.52 -1.55
C LEU A 124 -10.14 -3.71 -1.00
N PRO A 125 -9.97 -4.35 0.18
CA PRO A 125 -8.65 -4.60 0.74
C PRO A 125 -7.89 -5.73 0.02
N MET A 126 -6.60 -5.48 -0.20
CA MET A 126 -5.60 -6.38 -0.78
C MET A 126 -4.34 -6.37 0.11
N ASN A 127 -3.22 -6.94 -0.32
CA ASN A 127 -2.02 -7.10 0.52
C ASN A 127 -0.89 -6.17 0.09
N THR A 128 -0.66 -6.00 -1.20
CA THR A 128 0.45 -5.19 -1.72
C THR A 128 -0.03 -4.04 -2.59
N GLY A 129 0.79 -2.99 -2.72
CA GLY A 129 0.46 -1.86 -3.62
C GLY A 129 0.15 -2.32 -5.05
N VAL A 130 0.93 -3.27 -5.57
CA VAL A 130 0.72 -3.81 -6.92
C VAL A 130 -0.58 -4.59 -7.05
N GLU A 131 -1.02 -5.34 -6.03
CA GLU A 131 -2.37 -5.94 -6.05
C GLU A 131 -3.46 -4.87 -6.06
N GLY A 132 -3.22 -3.73 -5.40
CA GLY A 132 -4.09 -2.55 -5.50
C GLY A 132 -4.17 -2.01 -6.92
N GLY A 133 -3.03 -1.82 -7.59
CA GLY A 133 -2.95 -1.41 -8.99
C GLY A 133 -3.62 -2.40 -9.96
N GLU A 134 -3.39 -3.70 -9.79
CA GLU A 134 -4.03 -4.76 -10.59
C GLU A 134 -5.56 -4.72 -10.41
N THR A 135 -6.01 -4.51 -9.17
CA THR A 135 -7.43 -4.41 -8.83
C THR A 135 -8.05 -3.17 -9.46
N ALA A 136 -7.38 -2.01 -9.39
CA ALA A 136 -7.83 -0.78 -10.03
C ALA A 136 -7.90 -0.92 -11.56
N CYS A 137 -6.90 -1.55 -12.18
CA CYS A 137 -6.90 -1.85 -13.62
C CYS A 137 -8.08 -2.76 -14.02
N LYS A 138 -8.34 -3.80 -13.24
CA LYS A 138 -9.50 -4.70 -13.46
C LYS A 138 -10.83 -3.96 -13.32
N LEU A 139 -10.99 -3.13 -12.28
CA LEU A 139 -12.18 -2.32 -12.07
C LEU A 139 -12.40 -1.35 -13.23
N ALA A 140 -11.37 -0.62 -13.64
CA ALA A 140 -11.44 0.32 -14.75
C ALA A 140 -11.83 -0.35 -16.07
N ARG A 141 -11.21 -1.49 -16.42
CA ARG A 141 -11.59 -2.25 -17.62
C ARG A 141 -13.03 -2.74 -17.56
N LYS A 142 -13.44 -3.32 -16.42
CA LYS A 142 -14.80 -3.86 -16.26
C LYS A 142 -15.85 -2.75 -16.31
N TRP A 143 -15.60 -1.60 -15.69
CA TRP A 143 -16.43 -0.40 -15.83
C TRP A 143 -16.44 0.09 -17.29
N GLY A 144 -15.29 0.12 -17.96
CA GLY A 144 -15.17 0.50 -19.37
C GLY A 144 -16.07 -0.34 -20.28
N TYR A 145 -16.09 -1.65 -20.09
CA TYR A 145 -16.96 -2.55 -20.84
C TYR A 145 -18.44 -2.43 -20.44
N MET A 146 -18.75 -2.40 -19.14
CA MET A 146 -20.13 -2.50 -18.65
C MET A 146 -20.90 -1.18 -18.62
N LYS A 147 -20.20 -0.06 -18.43
CA LYS A 147 -20.79 1.26 -18.17
C LYS A 147 -20.48 2.24 -19.29
N LYS A 148 -19.21 2.34 -19.70
CA LYS A 148 -18.81 3.21 -20.81
C LYS A 148 -19.17 2.64 -22.18
N GLY A 149 -19.31 1.31 -22.30
CA GLY A 149 -19.68 0.63 -23.54
C GLY A 149 -18.51 0.43 -24.50
N ILE A 150 -17.28 0.37 -23.98
CA ILE A 150 -16.08 0.05 -24.78
C ILE A 150 -16.24 -1.36 -25.37
N PRO A 151 -15.93 -1.58 -26.67
CA PRO A 151 -15.98 -2.92 -27.24
C PRO A 151 -15.06 -3.91 -26.52
N GLU A 152 -15.44 -5.18 -26.52
CA GLU A 152 -14.69 -6.25 -25.85
C GLU A 152 -13.21 -6.26 -26.28
N ASN A 153 -12.31 -6.42 -25.30
CA ASN A 153 -10.86 -6.44 -25.50
C ASN A 153 -10.25 -5.17 -26.13
N LYS A 154 -10.98 -4.04 -26.12
CA LYS A 154 -10.48 -2.75 -26.62
C LYS A 154 -10.16 -1.75 -25.51
N ALA A 155 -10.46 -2.02 -24.24
CA ALA A 155 -10.23 -1.06 -23.17
C ALA A 155 -8.74 -0.74 -22.97
N LYS A 156 -8.42 0.55 -23.01
CA LYS A 156 -7.09 1.09 -22.77
C LYS A 156 -7.01 1.75 -21.40
N ILE A 157 -5.85 1.67 -20.77
CA ILE A 157 -5.50 2.46 -19.58
C ILE A 157 -4.25 3.26 -19.91
N ILE A 158 -4.33 4.57 -19.71
CA ILE A 158 -3.21 5.48 -19.89
C ILE A 158 -2.42 5.53 -18.58
N PHE A 159 -1.09 5.51 -18.68
CA PHE A 159 -0.15 5.74 -17.59
C PHE A 159 0.74 6.95 -17.89
N ALA A 160 1.29 7.57 -16.86
CA ALA A 160 2.38 8.52 -17.05
C ALA A 160 3.69 7.76 -17.34
N LYS A 161 4.55 8.29 -18.21
CA LYS A 161 5.93 7.79 -18.36
C LYS A 161 6.67 7.86 -17.02
N ASN A 162 7.59 6.93 -16.79
CA ASN A 162 8.35 6.76 -15.53
C ASN A 162 7.49 6.38 -14.31
N ASN A 163 6.26 5.89 -14.52
CA ASN A 163 5.42 5.40 -13.44
C ASN A 163 6.07 4.21 -12.72
N PHE A 164 5.71 4.06 -11.44
CA PHE A 164 5.95 2.84 -10.69
C PHE A 164 4.74 2.47 -9.85
N TRP A 165 4.12 1.33 -10.15
CA TRP A 165 3.03 0.78 -9.36
C TRP A 165 3.22 -0.70 -9.01
N GLY A 166 4.36 -1.30 -9.39
CA GLY A 166 4.69 -2.66 -9.02
C GLY A 166 5.61 -3.42 -9.95
N ARG A 167 5.64 -4.74 -9.79
CA ARG A 167 6.52 -5.68 -10.50
C ARG A 167 5.78 -6.90 -11.08
N THR A 168 4.45 -6.88 -11.15
CA THR A 168 3.67 -7.92 -11.87
C THR A 168 3.86 -7.77 -13.38
N LEU A 169 3.46 -8.79 -14.16
CA LEU A 169 3.49 -8.70 -15.61
C LEU A 169 2.69 -7.50 -16.14
N ALA A 170 1.55 -7.15 -15.55
CA ALA A 170 0.81 -5.95 -15.98
C ALA A 170 1.58 -4.67 -15.65
N ALA A 171 2.16 -4.56 -14.44
CA ALA A 171 2.93 -3.39 -14.05
C ALA A 171 4.13 -3.13 -14.96
N VAL A 172 4.93 -4.17 -15.21
CA VAL A 172 6.10 -4.04 -16.10
C VAL A 172 5.70 -3.80 -17.56
N SER A 173 4.50 -4.23 -17.98
CA SER A 173 3.96 -3.94 -19.32
C SER A 173 3.60 -2.47 -19.54
N SER A 174 3.44 -1.70 -18.46
CA SER A 174 3.22 -0.25 -18.49
C SER A 174 4.44 0.55 -18.06
N SER A 175 5.60 -0.09 -17.87
CA SER A 175 6.83 0.58 -17.43
C SER A 175 7.61 1.17 -18.62
N THR A 176 8.30 2.28 -18.38
CA THR A 176 9.31 2.83 -19.29
C THR A 176 10.75 2.60 -18.81
N ASP A 177 10.94 1.94 -17.67
CA ASP A 177 12.24 1.55 -17.14
C ASP A 177 12.67 0.19 -17.74
N PRO A 178 13.68 0.14 -18.63
CA PRO A 178 14.13 -1.11 -19.25
C PRO A 178 14.55 -2.18 -18.26
N THR A 179 15.07 -1.78 -17.08
CA THR A 179 15.48 -2.73 -16.04
C THR A 179 14.28 -3.38 -15.35
N ALA A 180 13.10 -2.77 -15.44
CA ALA A 180 11.88 -3.29 -14.85
C ALA A 180 11.16 -4.30 -15.74
N PHE A 181 11.29 -4.22 -17.07
CA PHE A 181 10.54 -5.07 -18.00
C PHE A 181 11.39 -5.98 -18.91
N GLY A 182 12.71 -5.80 -18.93
CA GLY A 182 13.62 -6.60 -19.76
C GLY A 182 13.39 -8.11 -19.62
N ASP A 183 13.29 -8.80 -20.76
CA ASP A 183 13.17 -10.26 -20.85
C ASP A 183 11.92 -10.89 -20.16
N TYR A 184 10.86 -10.12 -19.91
CA TYR A 184 9.59 -10.63 -19.33
C TYR A 184 8.43 -10.81 -20.33
N GLY A 185 8.68 -10.63 -21.64
CA GLY A 185 7.65 -10.70 -22.67
C GLY A 185 6.98 -12.08 -22.80
N PRO A 186 5.75 -12.16 -23.37
CA PRO A 186 4.98 -11.07 -23.97
C PRO A 186 4.25 -10.18 -22.94
N PHE A 187 4.12 -8.89 -23.26
CA PHE A 187 3.52 -7.88 -22.39
C PHE A 187 2.00 -7.77 -22.53
N MET A 188 1.34 -7.30 -21.47
CA MET A 188 -0.08 -7.05 -21.42
C MET A 188 -0.47 -5.92 -22.40
N PRO A 189 -1.37 -6.17 -23.36
CA PRO A 189 -1.84 -5.13 -24.27
C PRO A 189 -2.82 -4.17 -23.59
N GLY A 190 -3.14 -3.07 -24.28
CA GLY A 190 -4.14 -2.10 -23.84
C GLY A 190 -3.63 -1.15 -22.74
N PHE A 191 -2.32 -0.94 -22.68
CA PHE A 191 -1.69 0.13 -21.89
C PHE A 191 -1.02 1.13 -22.83
N GLU A 192 -1.26 2.40 -22.56
CA GLU A 192 -0.66 3.52 -23.29
C GLU A 192 0.04 4.46 -22.32
N MET A 193 0.99 5.25 -22.82
CA MET A 193 1.79 6.13 -21.97
C MET A 193 1.84 7.55 -22.52
N VAL A 194 1.62 8.53 -21.65
CA VAL A 194 1.82 9.96 -21.93
C VAL A 194 2.92 10.52 -21.03
N PRO A 195 3.63 11.60 -21.41
CA PRO A 195 4.57 12.26 -20.50
C PRO A 195 3.89 12.66 -19.18
N TYR A 196 4.60 12.49 -18.06
CA TYR A 196 4.15 13.02 -16.77
C TYR A 196 4.12 14.54 -16.80
N ASN A 197 3.22 15.16 -16.02
CA ASN A 197 3.06 16.62 -15.96
C ASN A 197 2.77 17.28 -17.32
N ASP A 198 2.10 16.58 -18.24
CA ASP A 198 1.70 17.10 -19.56
C ASP A 198 0.20 16.86 -19.81
N LEU A 199 -0.61 17.85 -19.44
CA LEU A 199 -2.06 17.83 -19.62
C LEU A 199 -2.47 17.80 -21.09
N LYS A 200 -1.67 18.38 -21.99
CA LYS A 200 -1.99 18.41 -23.42
C LYS A 200 -1.89 17.01 -24.02
N SER A 201 -0.83 16.28 -23.67
CA SER A 201 -0.68 14.88 -24.10
C SER A 201 -1.79 14.00 -23.53
N LEU A 202 -2.17 14.20 -22.26
CA LEU A 202 -3.30 13.49 -21.65
C LEU A 202 -4.63 13.81 -22.36
N GLU A 203 -4.90 15.09 -22.64
CA GLU A 203 -6.13 15.52 -23.32
C GLU A 203 -6.26 14.88 -24.70
N VAL A 204 -5.18 14.84 -25.48
CA VAL A 204 -5.16 14.16 -26.79
C VAL A 204 -5.41 12.66 -26.65
N ALA A 205 -4.74 11.99 -25.71
CA ALA A 205 -4.91 10.55 -25.52
C ALA A 205 -6.33 10.17 -25.08
N CYS A 206 -6.96 10.98 -24.21
CA CYS A 206 -8.33 10.77 -23.75
C CYS A 206 -9.41 10.97 -24.83
N GLN A 207 -9.07 11.49 -26.02
CA GLN A 207 -9.99 11.58 -27.16
C GLN A 207 -10.33 10.20 -27.75
N ASP A 208 -9.50 9.19 -27.51
CA ASP A 208 -9.83 7.82 -27.91
C ASP A 208 -10.99 7.29 -27.04
N PRO A 209 -12.15 6.95 -27.65
CA PRO A 209 -13.33 6.50 -26.90
C PRO A 209 -13.12 5.15 -26.18
N THR A 210 -12.05 4.42 -26.50
CA THR A 210 -11.69 3.14 -25.87
C THR A 210 -10.84 3.29 -24.60
N VAL A 211 -10.46 4.50 -24.22
CA VAL A 211 -9.76 4.77 -22.96
C VAL A 211 -10.72 4.62 -21.79
N ALA A 212 -10.46 3.68 -20.90
CA ALA A 212 -11.26 3.45 -19.70
C ALA A 212 -10.77 4.28 -18.52
N ALA A 213 -9.45 4.43 -18.36
CA ALA A 213 -8.87 5.13 -17.23
C ALA A 213 -7.52 5.78 -17.54
N PHE A 214 -7.15 6.73 -16.69
CA PHE A 214 -5.79 7.24 -16.52
C PHE A 214 -5.32 6.94 -15.09
N MET A 215 -4.18 6.24 -14.97
CA MET A 215 -3.56 5.91 -13.68
C MET A 215 -2.26 6.68 -13.50
N VAL A 216 -2.16 7.40 -12.38
CA VAL A 216 -1.01 8.27 -12.11
C VAL A 216 -0.76 8.44 -10.62
N GLU A 217 0.51 8.56 -10.26
CA GLU A 217 0.96 8.99 -8.93
C GLU A 217 0.83 10.52 -8.82
N PRO A 218 0.25 11.08 -7.75
CA PRO A 218 0.19 12.54 -7.57
C PRO A 218 1.57 13.21 -7.55
N ILE A 219 2.59 12.49 -7.06
CA ILE A 219 4.03 12.81 -7.14
C ILE A 219 4.72 11.50 -7.49
N GLN A 220 5.50 11.44 -8.57
CA GLN A 220 6.18 10.19 -8.93
C GLN A 220 7.31 9.89 -7.94
N GLY A 221 7.18 8.81 -7.19
CA GLY A 221 8.12 8.46 -6.13
C GLY A 221 9.43 7.90 -6.68
N GLU A 222 9.34 6.73 -7.31
CA GLU A 222 10.52 5.99 -7.80
C GLU A 222 11.21 6.68 -8.99
N ALA A 223 10.52 7.60 -9.67
CA ALA A 223 11.11 8.45 -10.72
C ALA A 223 12.07 9.53 -10.17
N GLY A 224 12.25 9.59 -8.84
CA GLY A 224 13.14 10.56 -8.19
C GLY A 224 12.39 11.70 -7.49
N VAL A 225 11.21 11.42 -6.91
CA VAL A 225 10.38 12.41 -6.19
C VAL A 225 10.03 13.61 -7.08
N VAL A 226 9.37 13.34 -8.21
CA VAL A 226 9.01 14.35 -9.21
C VAL A 226 7.67 14.98 -8.84
N VAL A 227 7.72 16.21 -8.34
CA VAL A 227 6.53 17.02 -8.02
C VAL A 227 6.02 17.67 -9.32
N PRO A 228 4.72 17.57 -9.65
CA PRO A 228 4.17 18.18 -10.86
C PRO A 228 3.99 19.69 -10.68
N ASP A 229 3.67 20.39 -11.77
CA ASP A 229 3.31 21.80 -11.72
C ASP A 229 1.95 21.99 -11.01
N ASP A 230 1.78 23.15 -10.37
CA ASP A 230 0.51 23.54 -9.77
C ASP A 230 -0.63 23.49 -10.79
N GLY A 231 -1.73 22.83 -10.42
CA GLY A 231 -2.92 22.67 -11.27
C GLY A 231 -2.91 21.41 -12.12
N TYR A 232 -1.85 20.60 -12.07
CA TYR A 232 -1.78 19.34 -12.81
C TYR A 232 -2.87 18.35 -12.37
N LEU A 233 -3.06 18.14 -11.06
CA LEU A 233 -4.05 17.18 -10.56
C LEU A 233 -5.49 17.63 -10.86
N LYS A 234 -5.73 18.93 -10.76
CA LYS A 234 -6.99 19.57 -11.16
C LYS A 234 -7.25 19.43 -12.66
N GLY A 235 -6.24 19.67 -13.48
CA GLY A 235 -6.33 19.48 -14.93
C GLY A 235 -6.63 18.03 -15.31
N ILE A 236 -6.01 17.05 -14.62
CA ILE A 236 -6.33 15.62 -14.81
C ILE A 236 -7.82 15.38 -14.53
N ARG A 237 -8.32 15.85 -13.37
CA ARG A 237 -9.73 15.69 -12.99
C ARG A 237 -10.66 16.24 -14.07
N GLU A 238 -10.41 17.47 -14.53
CA GLU A 238 -11.22 18.14 -15.57
C GLU A 238 -11.16 17.43 -16.93
N ILE A 239 -10.01 16.89 -17.32
CA ILE A 239 -9.86 16.12 -18.57
C ILE A 239 -10.61 14.78 -18.47
N CYS A 240 -10.43 14.06 -17.37
CA CYS A 240 -11.08 12.77 -17.13
C CYS A 240 -12.61 12.90 -17.15
N ASP A 241 -13.15 13.93 -16.47
CA ASP A 241 -14.59 14.19 -16.43
C ASP A 241 -15.18 14.46 -17.82
N ARG A 242 -14.54 15.35 -18.60
CA ARG A 242 -15.02 15.72 -19.94
C ARG A 242 -15.02 14.54 -20.93
N ASN A 243 -14.12 13.58 -20.75
CA ASN A 243 -13.96 12.43 -21.65
C ASN A 243 -14.62 11.15 -21.12
N ASN A 244 -15.32 11.21 -19.97
CA ASN A 244 -15.85 10.05 -19.28
C ASN A 244 -14.77 8.96 -19.11
N VAL A 245 -13.61 9.34 -18.59
CA VAL A 245 -12.45 8.47 -18.31
C VAL A 245 -12.25 8.45 -16.80
N LEU A 246 -12.08 7.27 -16.22
CA LEU A 246 -11.82 7.16 -14.78
C LEU A 246 -10.41 7.67 -14.45
N TRP A 247 -10.29 8.49 -13.41
CA TRP A 247 -9.01 8.80 -12.82
C TRP A 247 -8.69 7.86 -11.66
N ILE A 248 -7.56 7.15 -11.76
CA ILE A 248 -6.98 6.31 -10.71
C ILE A 248 -5.79 7.07 -10.12
N ALA A 249 -5.87 7.48 -8.86
CA ALA A 249 -4.72 8.02 -8.13
C ALA A 249 -4.00 6.91 -7.36
N ASP A 250 -2.73 6.69 -7.70
CA ASP A 250 -1.84 5.84 -6.91
C ASP A 250 -1.24 6.66 -5.76
N GLU A 251 -1.85 6.53 -4.58
CA GLU A 251 -1.41 7.19 -3.35
C GLU A 251 -0.73 6.19 -2.39
N VAL A 252 -0.22 5.07 -2.92
CA VAL A 252 0.52 4.08 -2.13
C VAL A 252 1.71 4.73 -1.43
N GLN A 253 2.42 5.62 -2.11
CA GLN A 253 3.60 6.30 -1.55
C GLN A 253 3.30 7.70 -0.98
N THR A 254 2.49 8.49 -1.69
CA THR A 254 2.24 9.90 -1.40
C THR A 254 1.12 10.12 -0.39
N GLY A 255 0.26 9.12 -0.23
CA GLY A 255 -0.91 9.22 0.62
C GLY A 255 -0.55 9.18 2.09
N LEU A 256 -1.59 9.28 2.91
CA LEU A 256 -1.51 9.13 4.35
C LEU A 256 -0.46 10.09 4.94
N ALA A 257 -0.74 11.40 4.88
CA ALA A 257 0.02 12.47 5.54
C ALA A 257 1.45 12.70 5.06
N ARG A 258 1.98 11.88 4.14
CA ARG A 258 3.38 11.99 3.67
C ARG A 258 3.69 13.38 3.12
N THR A 259 2.75 13.98 2.40
CA THR A 259 2.91 15.28 1.74
C THR A 259 2.38 16.46 2.58
N GLY A 260 2.04 16.24 3.85
CA GLY A 260 1.43 17.28 4.73
C GLY A 260 -0.08 17.42 4.60
N LYS A 261 -0.73 16.68 3.70
CA LYS A 261 -2.19 16.52 3.60
C LYS A 261 -2.57 15.05 3.77
N ARG A 262 -3.85 14.74 4.03
CA ARG A 262 -4.27 13.35 4.23
C ARG A 262 -3.95 12.51 2.99
N LEU A 263 -4.33 13.01 1.82
CA LEU A 263 -3.93 12.51 0.50
C LEU A 263 -3.18 13.62 -0.24
N ALA A 264 -2.28 13.28 -1.16
CA ALA A 264 -1.59 14.28 -1.97
C ALA A 264 -2.55 14.99 -2.94
N VAL A 265 -3.59 14.32 -3.43
CA VAL A 265 -4.64 14.96 -4.25
C VAL A 265 -5.40 16.09 -3.52
N ASP A 266 -5.39 16.09 -2.18
CA ASP A 266 -6.04 17.12 -1.37
C ASP A 266 -5.32 18.49 -1.49
N HIS A 267 -4.07 18.54 -1.98
CA HIS A 267 -3.39 19.82 -2.22
C HIS A 267 -4.08 20.68 -3.28
N GLU A 268 -4.77 20.05 -4.23
CA GLU A 268 -5.57 20.73 -5.26
C GLU A 268 -7.08 20.55 -5.07
N ASN A 269 -7.51 20.00 -3.93
CA ASN A 269 -8.92 19.75 -3.58
C ASN A 269 -9.68 18.92 -4.63
N VAL A 270 -9.02 17.93 -5.21
CA VAL A 270 -9.62 17.04 -6.21
C VAL A 270 -9.76 15.62 -5.71
N LYS A 271 -10.74 14.90 -6.26
CA LYS A 271 -11.06 13.53 -5.86
C LYS A 271 -10.97 12.56 -7.06
N PRO A 272 -10.14 11.52 -6.99
CA PRO A 272 -10.05 10.52 -8.04
C PRO A 272 -11.24 9.55 -7.96
N ASP A 273 -11.56 8.91 -9.09
CA ASP A 273 -12.63 7.91 -9.16
C ASP A 273 -12.25 6.61 -8.45
N LEU A 274 -10.96 6.25 -8.55
CA LEU A 274 -10.34 5.19 -7.77
C LEU A 274 -9.13 5.70 -7.02
N LEU A 275 -9.01 5.31 -5.76
CA LEU A 275 -7.87 5.62 -4.91
C LEU A 275 -7.18 4.32 -4.49
N ILE A 276 -5.87 4.24 -4.69
CA ILE A 276 -5.05 3.12 -4.23
C ILE A 276 -4.23 3.56 -3.02
N LEU A 277 -4.29 2.78 -1.95
CA LEU A 277 -3.49 2.95 -0.75
C LEU A 277 -2.68 1.69 -0.44
N GLY A 278 -1.55 1.85 0.24
CA GLY A 278 -0.71 0.76 0.71
C GLY A 278 0.30 1.26 1.74
N LYS A 279 1.47 0.62 1.83
CA LYS A 279 2.63 1.10 2.62
C LYS A 279 2.24 1.57 4.03
N ALA A 280 2.19 2.89 4.27
CA ALA A 280 1.85 3.49 5.55
C ALA A 280 0.46 3.11 6.09
N LEU A 281 -0.40 2.49 5.28
CA LEU A 281 -1.73 2.04 5.68
C LEU A 281 -1.69 1.15 6.94
N SER A 282 -0.73 0.23 7.03
CA SER A 282 -0.53 -0.65 8.19
C SER A 282 0.50 -0.12 9.20
N GLY A 283 1.12 1.03 8.93
CA GLY A 283 2.26 1.53 9.69
C GLY A 283 3.52 0.67 9.56
N GLY A 284 3.67 -0.05 8.46
CA GLY A 284 4.87 -0.85 8.16
C GLY A 284 4.92 -2.21 8.87
N VAL A 285 3.81 -2.66 9.48
CA VAL A 285 3.78 -3.90 10.28
C VAL A 285 3.35 -5.11 9.45
N LEU A 286 2.30 -4.97 8.63
CA LEU A 286 1.83 -6.02 7.72
C LEU A 286 1.69 -5.50 6.30
N PRO A 287 1.87 -6.34 5.27
CA PRO A 287 1.51 -5.98 3.91
C PRO A 287 -0.01 -5.81 3.84
N VAL A 288 -0.46 -4.57 3.65
CA VAL A 288 -1.86 -4.26 3.36
C VAL A 288 -1.95 -3.17 2.31
N SER A 289 -2.92 -3.31 1.42
CA SER A 289 -3.34 -2.27 0.47
C SER A 289 -4.86 -2.19 0.38
N ALA A 290 -5.35 -1.12 -0.23
CA ALA A 290 -6.77 -0.87 -0.38
C ALA A 290 -7.05 -0.16 -1.70
N VAL A 291 -8.11 -0.55 -2.38
CA VAL A 291 -8.68 0.19 -3.51
C VAL A 291 -10.03 0.73 -3.12
N LEU A 292 -10.22 2.04 -3.19
CA LEU A 292 -11.49 2.70 -2.89
C LEU A 292 -12.11 3.21 -4.18
N ALA A 293 -13.43 3.06 -4.31
CA ALA A 293 -14.21 3.59 -5.42
C ALA A 293 -15.68 3.69 -5.02
N ASN A 294 -16.45 4.49 -5.76
CA ASN A 294 -17.90 4.57 -5.59
C ASN A 294 -18.60 3.35 -6.21
N ASP A 295 -19.88 3.16 -5.86
CA ASP A 295 -20.66 1.98 -6.21
C ASP A 295 -20.73 1.73 -7.72
N GLU A 296 -20.78 2.80 -8.54
CA GLU A 296 -20.83 2.69 -10.00
C GLU A 296 -19.65 1.89 -10.58
N VAL A 297 -18.46 2.05 -9.98
CA VAL A 297 -17.23 1.38 -10.39
C VAL A 297 -17.02 0.10 -9.60
N MET A 298 -17.10 0.16 -8.26
CA MET A 298 -16.76 -0.98 -7.40
C MET A 298 -17.70 -2.17 -7.65
N LEU A 299 -19.00 -1.91 -7.80
CA LEU A 299 -20.00 -2.97 -8.00
C LEU A 299 -19.99 -3.53 -9.43
N CYS A 300 -19.09 -3.08 -10.32
CA CYS A 300 -18.84 -3.81 -11.55
C CYS A 300 -18.31 -5.21 -11.23
N ILE A 301 -17.38 -5.38 -10.28
CA ILE A 301 -16.88 -6.69 -9.86
C ILE A 301 -17.95 -7.43 -9.03
N LYS A 302 -18.23 -8.68 -9.40
CA LYS A 302 -19.22 -9.56 -8.79
C LYS A 302 -18.56 -10.70 -7.98
N PRO A 303 -19.30 -11.37 -7.09
CA PRO A 303 -18.79 -12.54 -6.37
C PRO A 303 -18.15 -13.56 -7.31
N GLY A 304 -16.92 -13.97 -7.01
CA GLY A 304 -16.14 -14.94 -7.81
C GLY A 304 -15.23 -14.35 -8.89
N GLU A 305 -15.35 -13.07 -9.24
CA GLU A 305 -14.57 -12.46 -10.34
C GLU A 305 -13.23 -11.82 -9.90
N HIS A 306 -13.08 -11.62 -8.60
CA HIS A 306 -11.87 -11.13 -7.96
C HIS A 306 -11.79 -11.71 -6.54
N GLY A 307 -10.58 -11.93 -6.04
CA GLY A 307 -10.39 -12.47 -4.70
C GLY A 307 -8.94 -12.38 -4.25
N SER A 308 -8.76 -12.50 -2.94
CA SER A 308 -7.46 -12.59 -2.28
C SER A 308 -7.62 -13.45 -1.04
N THR A 309 -6.67 -14.35 -0.79
CA THR A 309 -6.68 -15.19 0.41
C THR A 309 -6.55 -14.34 1.67
N TYR A 310 -5.62 -13.38 1.66
CA TYR A 310 -5.28 -12.54 2.81
C TYR A 310 -5.93 -11.15 2.77
N GLY A 311 -6.48 -10.72 1.64
CA GLY A 311 -7.15 -9.43 1.51
C GLY A 311 -8.32 -9.31 2.50
N GLY A 312 -8.25 -8.32 3.40
CA GLY A 312 -9.28 -8.09 4.42
C GLY A 312 -9.25 -9.07 5.60
N ASN A 313 -8.10 -9.68 5.88
CA ASN A 313 -7.96 -10.54 7.06
C ASN A 313 -8.10 -9.74 8.38
N PRO A 314 -8.67 -10.33 9.46
CA PRO A 314 -8.88 -9.65 10.74
C PRO A 314 -7.64 -8.97 11.33
N LEU A 315 -6.47 -9.62 11.19
CA LEU A 315 -5.20 -9.12 11.73
C LEU A 315 -4.80 -7.78 11.10
N ALA A 316 -4.89 -7.69 9.78
CA ALA A 316 -4.66 -6.46 9.02
C ALA A 316 -5.69 -5.37 9.33
N CYS A 317 -6.99 -5.73 9.40
CA CYS A 317 -8.07 -4.77 9.64
C CYS A 317 -7.90 -4.03 10.98
N LYS A 318 -7.60 -4.73 12.08
CA LYS A 318 -7.43 -4.09 13.40
C LYS A 318 -6.19 -3.20 13.50
N GLN A 319 -5.10 -3.53 12.80
CA GLN A 319 -3.93 -2.66 12.75
C GLN A 319 -4.25 -1.29 12.13
N ILE A 320 -5.02 -1.27 11.05
CA ILE A 320 -5.37 -0.04 10.33
C ILE A 320 -6.28 0.84 11.19
N LEU A 321 -7.23 0.22 11.89
CA LEU A 321 -8.10 0.91 12.85
C LEU A 321 -7.34 1.56 14.01
N ILE A 322 -6.10 1.13 14.30
CA ILE A 322 -5.26 1.70 15.37
C ILE A 322 -4.18 2.65 14.85
N ALA A 323 -3.67 2.44 13.63
CA ALA A 323 -2.86 3.43 12.90
C ALA A 323 -3.60 4.80 12.78
N ARG A 324 -4.93 4.77 12.80
CA ARG A 324 -5.88 5.89 13.00
C ARG A 324 -5.49 6.89 14.09
N LEU A 325 -5.20 6.41 15.31
CA LEU A 325 -5.20 7.25 16.52
C LEU A 325 -3.94 8.10 16.71
N ILE A 326 -2.97 7.93 15.81
CA ILE A 326 -1.68 8.62 15.87
C ILE A 326 -1.74 9.91 15.05
N LYS A 327 -2.59 9.98 14.02
CA LYS A 327 -2.73 11.17 13.17
C LYS A 327 -3.74 12.19 13.63
N GLU A 328 -4.89 11.76 14.16
CA GLU A 328 -5.93 12.68 14.63
C GLU A 328 -5.44 13.63 15.76
N LYS A 329 -4.36 13.29 16.47
CA LYS A 329 -3.75 14.18 17.47
C LYS A 329 -2.75 15.20 16.91
N HIS A 330 -2.37 15.10 15.64
CA HIS A 330 -1.35 15.96 15.02
C HIS A 330 -1.79 16.61 13.69
N THR A 331 -3.05 16.41 13.26
CA THR A 331 -3.60 17.01 12.04
C THR A 331 -5.00 17.64 12.23
N LEU A 332 -5.27 18.15 13.43
CA LEU A 332 -6.30 19.17 13.66
C LEU A 332 -5.64 20.48 14.08
#